data_AF-A0A1R2BYJ9-F1
#
_entry.id   AF-A0A1R2BYJ9-F1
#
_cell.length_a   1.000
_cell.length_b   1.000
_cell.length_c   1.000
_cell.angle_alpha   90.00
_cell.angle_beta   90.00
_cell.angle_gamma   90.00
#
_symmetry.space_group_name_H-M   'P 1'
#
loop_
_entity.id
_entity.type
_entity.pdbx_description
1 polymer ?
#
loop_
_entity_poly.entity_id
_entity_poly.type
_entity_poly.pdbx_seq_one_letter_code
_entity_poly.pdbx_strand_id
1 'polypeptide(L)'
;MDKGLDIIPKEGLGFKSNNDNTKIVQEEFVVGKIADDIIQEMLKEKQDNPDIIIPYSFLEFYNRPEMLNLITSVHNYAKSLIVINFRYSQLRQEGKTYEATRYSEKQSLILPDLVRSIAKKYGNLILKQKGLISSLDEINFFETVIFFIVRVVKSAFTPEQGIILDNELNRLFRSTAFNIAQRKNTESERVKKFPQLKTSPKRDPESVINSIIMRNYAKRSDIKVSSFESVSRPAFTKISPYKAITSRSPLISLILPSPKDKIREFEEYRRRVIAKSAKLPELSSRS
;
A
#
# COMPACT_ATOMS: atom_id res chain seq x y z
N MET A 1 8.66 -33.54 5.19
CA MET A 1 8.80 -33.69 3.73
C MET A 1 8.10 -32.50 3.08
N ASP A 2 8.83 -31.40 2.97
CA ASP A 2 8.36 -30.14 2.36
C ASP A 2 8.44 -30.26 0.84
N LYS A 3 7.29 -30.24 0.17
CA LYS A 3 7.22 -30.05 -1.29
C LYS A 3 7.13 -28.55 -1.55
N GLY A 4 8.26 -27.98 -1.97
CA GLY A 4 8.38 -26.59 -2.38
C GLY A 4 7.45 -26.25 -3.55
N LEU A 5 6.77 -25.11 -3.43
CA LEU A 5 6.03 -24.44 -4.48
C LEU A 5 7.03 -23.78 -5.45
N ASP A 6 7.60 -24.58 -6.35
CA ASP A 6 8.21 -24.06 -7.58
C ASP A 6 7.09 -23.82 -8.61
N ILE A 7 6.36 -22.72 -8.43
CA ILE A 7 5.45 -22.19 -9.45
C ILE A 7 5.95 -20.79 -9.81
N ILE A 8 7.10 -20.75 -10.46
CA ILE A 8 7.44 -19.65 -11.37
C ILE A 8 7.46 -20.30 -12.75
N PRO A 9 6.55 -19.94 -13.68
CA PRO A 9 6.64 -20.44 -15.04
C PRO A 9 7.97 -19.98 -15.64
N LYS A 10 8.88 -20.94 -15.88
CA LYS A 10 10.12 -20.77 -16.65
C LYS A 10 9.87 -20.72 -18.17
N GLU A 11 8.65 -20.44 -18.59
CA GLU A 11 8.39 -20.16 -20.00
C GLU A 11 8.84 -18.73 -20.31
N GLY A 12 10.04 -18.65 -20.89
CA GLY A 12 10.56 -17.44 -21.50
C GLY A 12 9.56 -16.91 -22.50
N LEU A 13 8.85 -15.85 -22.11
CA LEU A 13 8.34 -14.87 -23.04
C LEU A 13 9.56 -14.23 -23.71
N GLY A 14 9.99 -14.83 -24.81
CA GLY A 14 10.96 -14.26 -25.73
C GLY A 14 10.40 -12.99 -26.36
N PHE A 15 10.34 -11.92 -25.59
CA PHE A 15 10.15 -10.58 -26.13
C PHE A 15 11.46 -10.15 -26.76
N LYS A 16 11.55 -10.23 -28.08
CA LYS A 16 12.49 -9.40 -28.83
C LYS A 16 12.04 -7.95 -28.64
N SER A 17 12.66 -7.27 -27.67
CA SER A 17 12.55 -5.83 -27.47
C SER A 17 13.24 -5.15 -28.66
N ASN A 18 12.48 -4.83 -29.70
CA ASN A 18 12.89 -3.81 -30.68
C ASN A 18 12.53 -2.44 -30.08
N ASN A 19 13.33 -1.99 -29.11
CA ASN A 19 13.38 -0.59 -28.70
C ASN A 19 14.69 -0.33 -27.96
N ASP A 20 15.58 0.40 -28.64
CA ASP A 20 16.90 0.86 -28.17
C ASP A 20 16.87 1.73 -26.90
N ASN A 21 15.71 1.95 -26.27
CA ASN A 21 15.56 2.62 -24.98
C ASN A 21 15.58 1.69 -23.76
N THR A 22 15.90 0.40 -23.92
CA THR A 22 15.97 -0.58 -22.81
C THR A 22 17.39 -0.95 -22.37
N LYS A 23 18.42 -0.26 -22.88
CA LYS A 23 19.79 -0.37 -22.37
C LYS A 23 20.11 0.72 -21.34
N ILE A 24 19.39 0.72 -20.23
CA ILE A 24 20.02 1.07 -18.96
C ILE A 24 20.28 -0.29 -18.33
N VAL A 25 21.53 -0.76 -18.45
CA VAL A 25 22.04 -1.82 -17.59
C VAL A 25 22.03 -1.21 -16.19
N GLN A 26 20.88 -1.26 -15.53
CA GLN A 26 20.81 -1.05 -14.09
C GLN A 26 21.70 -2.14 -13.52
N GLU A 27 22.77 -1.74 -12.82
CA GLU A 27 23.55 -2.64 -12.00
C GLU A 27 22.60 -3.61 -11.29
N GLU A 28 22.96 -4.89 -11.29
CA GLU A 28 22.12 -5.93 -10.69
C GLU A 28 21.67 -5.47 -9.30
N PHE A 29 20.36 -5.26 -9.13
CA PHE A 29 19.80 -4.75 -7.88
C PHE A 29 19.98 -5.82 -6.80
N VAL A 30 21.07 -5.71 -6.04
CA VAL A 30 21.37 -6.59 -4.91
C VAL A 30 20.76 -5.97 -3.66
N VAL A 31 19.59 -6.49 -3.27
CA VAL A 31 18.81 -6.01 -2.11
C VAL A 31 19.68 -5.82 -0.86
N GLY A 32 20.59 -6.76 -0.58
CA GLY A 32 21.46 -6.73 0.59
C GLY A 32 22.40 -5.52 0.61
N LYS A 33 23.13 -5.27 -0.48
CA LYS A 33 24.06 -4.14 -0.59
C LYS A 33 23.33 -2.80 -0.41
N ILE A 34 22.17 -2.67 -1.03
CA ILE A 34 21.36 -1.44 -0.95
C ILE A 34 20.77 -1.26 0.44
N ALA A 35 20.37 -2.35 1.10
CA ALA A 35 19.97 -2.31 2.51
C ALA A 35 21.11 -1.82 3.40
N ASP A 36 22.33 -2.31 3.18
CA ASP A 36 23.54 -1.87 3.89
C ASP A 36 23.83 -0.38 3.65
N ASP A 37 23.77 0.09 2.41
CA ASP A 37 23.99 1.50 2.08
C ASP A 37 22.98 2.42 2.78
N ILE A 38 21.70 2.03 2.80
CA ILE A 38 20.63 2.82 3.41
C ILE A 38 20.71 2.81 4.94
N ILE A 39 21.10 1.70 5.58
CA ILE A 39 21.27 1.70 7.04
C ILE A 39 22.45 2.61 7.45
N GLN A 40 23.54 2.62 6.67
CA GLN A 40 24.66 3.54 6.92
C GLN A 40 24.23 5.00 6.77
N GLU A 41 23.42 5.31 5.75
CA GLU A 41 22.84 6.64 5.58
C GLU A 41 21.97 7.04 6.79
N MET A 42 21.10 6.15 7.26
CA MET A 42 20.27 6.41 8.44
C MET A 42 21.10 6.63 9.72
N LEU A 43 22.19 5.87 9.91
CA LEU A 43 23.09 6.04 11.04
C LEU A 43 23.83 7.38 10.97
N LYS A 44 24.24 7.80 9.78
CA LYS A 44 24.83 9.11 9.54
C LYS A 44 23.84 10.24 9.81
N GLU A 45 22.60 10.14 9.30
CA GLU A 45 21.52 11.09 9.58
C GLU A 45 21.28 11.22 11.09
N LYS A 46 21.33 10.11 11.84
CA LYS A 46 21.22 10.10 13.31
C LYS A 46 22.42 10.77 14.01
N GLN A 47 23.63 10.63 13.46
CA GLN A 47 24.81 11.30 13.98
C GLN A 47 24.73 12.83 13.76
N ASP A 48 24.27 13.24 12.58
CA ASP A 48 24.08 14.64 12.20
C ASP A 48 22.88 15.26 12.95
N ASN A 49 21.85 14.47 13.24
CA ASN A 49 20.65 14.89 13.96
C ASN A 49 20.29 13.92 15.11
N PRO A 50 20.68 14.25 16.36
CA PRO A 50 20.45 13.39 17.51
C PRO A 50 18.98 13.25 17.90
N ASP A 51 18.06 14.05 17.36
CA ASP A 51 16.61 13.93 17.63
C ASP A 51 15.96 12.77 16.86
N ILE A 52 16.60 12.27 15.80
CA ILE A 52 16.15 11.08 15.08
C ILE A 52 16.20 9.87 16.01
N ILE A 53 15.19 9.01 16.06
CA ILE A 53 15.19 7.84 16.95
C ILE A 53 15.26 6.58 16.10
N ILE A 54 16.37 5.85 16.17
CA ILE A 54 16.48 4.51 15.58
C ILE A 54 16.34 3.51 16.74
N PRO A 55 15.23 2.75 16.82
CA PRO A 55 15.04 1.79 17.90
C PRO A 55 16.14 0.72 17.88
N TYR A 56 16.71 0.41 19.04
CA TYR A 56 17.73 -0.66 19.14
C TYR A 56 17.18 -2.01 18.66
N SER A 57 15.91 -2.30 18.97
CA SER A 57 15.20 -3.48 18.47
C SER A 57 15.16 -3.57 16.94
N PHE A 58 15.11 -2.43 16.24
CA PHE A 58 15.20 -2.40 14.78
C PHE A 58 16.59 -2.81 14.29
N LEU A 59 17.66 -2.34 14.94
CA LEU A 59 19.04 -2.74 14.61
C LEU A 59 19.27 -4.23 14.87
N GLU A 60 18.73 -4.77 15.97
CA GLU A 60 18.76 -6.21 16.21
C GLU A 60 18.01 -6.99 15.13
N PHE A 61 16.85 -6.49 14.69
CA PHE A 61 16.05 -7.13 13.65
C PHE A 61 16.70 -7.03 12.27
N TYR A 62 17.36 -5.91 11.97
CA TYR A 62 18.08 -5.67 10.72
C TYR A 62 19.09 -6.78 10.41
N ASN A 63 19.84 -7.21 11.42
CA ASN A 63 20.85 -8.26 11.30
C ASN A 63 20.27 -9.68 11.12
N ARG A 64 18.95 -9.85 11.16
CA ARG A 64 18.31 -11.16 11.02
C ARG A 64 17.94 -11.46 9.56
N PRO A 65 18.05 -12.71 9.10
CA PRO A 65 17.70 -13.08 7.71
C PRO A 65 16.23 -12.80 7.37
N GLU A 66 15.35 -12.72 8.36
CA GLU A 66 13.95 -12.35 8.18
C GLU A 66 13.77 -10.94 7.62
N MET A 67 14.65 -9.99 7.95
CA MET A 67 14.59 -8.63 7.39
C MET A 67 14.79 -8.68 5.89
N LEU A 68 15.87 -9.32 5.43
CA LEU A 68 16.18 -9.45 4.02
C LEU A 68 15.05 -10.19 3.27
N ASN A 69 14.57 -11.30 3.83
CA ASN A 69 13.45 -12.06 3.26
C ASN A 69 12.16 -11.23 3.12
N LEU A 70 11.87 -10.36 4.09
CA LEU A 70 10.75 -9.43 4.03
C LEU A 70 10.95 -8.41 2.91
N ILE A 71 12.10 -7.73 2.87
CA ILE A 71 12.44 -6.72 1.85
C ILE A 71 12.38 -7.34 0.45
N THR A 72 13.00 -8.50 0.23
CA THR A 72 12.97 -9.20 -1.06
C THR A 72 11.54 -9.52 -1.50
N SER A 73 10.65 -9.88 -0.58
CA SER A 73 9.25 -10.15 -0.90
C SER A 73 8.51 -8.88 -1.32
N VAL A 74 8.79 -7.76 -0.65
CA VAL A 74 8.23 -6.45 -1.00
C VAL A 74 8.77 -5.96 -2.34
N HIS A 75 10.06 -6.14 -2.60
CA HIS A 75 10.68 -5.83 -3.88
C HIS A 75 10.08 -6.65 -5.02
N ASN A 76 9.88 -7.97 -4.84
CA ASN A 76 9.27 -8.83 -5.86
C ASN A 76 7.82 -8.41 -6.18
N TYR A 77 7.06 -8.01 -5.15
CA TYR A 77 5.75 -7.42 -5.33
C TYR A 77 5.80 -6.10 -6.10
N ALA A 78 6.67 -5.17 -5.70
CA ALA A 78 6.86 -3.87 -6.35
C ALA A 78 7.22 -4.04 -7.83
N LYS A 79 8.18 -4.92 -8.14
CA LYS A 79 8.60 -5.26 -9.50
C LYS A 79 7.42 -5.76 -10.34
N SER A 80 6.67 -6.71 -9.80
CA SER A 80 5.49 -7.27 -10.49
C SER A 80 4.43 -6.21 -10.75
N LEU A 81 4.14 -5.37 -9.75
CA LEU A 81 3.18 -4.28 -9.86
C LEU A 81 3.56 -3.29 -10.97
N ILE A 82 4.82 -2.84 -11.01
CA ILE A 82 5.31 -1.90 -12.02
C ILE A 82 5.22 -2.51 -13.42
N VAL A 83 5.64 -3.77 -13.59
CA VAL A 83 5.55 -4.47 -14.89
C VAL A 83 4.09 -4.57 -15.36
N ILE A 84 3.16 -4.89 -14.46
CA ILE A 84 1.74 -5.00 -14.78
C ILE A 84 1.18 -3.63 -15.19
N ASN A 85 1.44 -2.59 -14.40
CA ASN A 85 0.96 -1.23 -14.66
C ASN A 85 1.53 -0.68 -15.97
N PHE A 86 2.81 -0.87 -16.23
CA PHE A 86 3.45 -0.43 -17.46
C PHE A 86 2.82 -1.09 -18.68
N ARG A 87 2.69 -2.42 -18.67
CA ARG A 87 2.09 -3.15 -19.80
C ARG A 87 0.63 -2.81 -20.03
N TYR A 88 -0.14 -2.65 -18.95
CA TYR A 88 -1.54 -2.21 -19.03
C TYR A 88 -1.65 -0.82 -19.68
N SER A 89 -0.77 0.11 -19.27
CA SER A 89 -0.76 1.48 -19.80
C SER A 89 -0.35 1.52 -21.27
N GLN A 90 0.64 0.71 -21.66
CA GLN A 90 1.05 0.56 -23.05
C GLN A 90 -0.10 0.04 -23.94
N LEU A 91 -0.78 -1.04 -23.54
CA LEU A 91 -1.91 -1.58 -24.29
C LEU A 91 -3.06 -0.58 -24.43
N ARG A 92 -3.30 0.26 -23.40
CA ARG A 92 -4.28 1.35 -23.46
C ARG A 92 -3.89 2.43 -24.47
N GLN A 93 -2.61 2.81 -24.51
CA GLN A 93 -2.10 3.78 -25.49
C GLN A 93 -2.16 3.25 -26.93
N GLU A 94 -1.98 1.94 -27.12
CA GLU A 94 -2.16 1.26 -28.42
C GLU A 94 -3.64 1.13 -28.84
N GLY A 95 -4.61 1.62 -28.05
CA GLY A 95 -6.04 1.47 -28.32
C GLY A 95 -6.60 0.08 -28.02
N LYS A 96 -5.78 -0.85 -27.52
CA LYS A 96 -6.14 -2.26 -27.24
C LYS A 96 -6.79 -2.42 -25.87
N THR A 97 -7.91 -1.74 -25.67
CA THR A 97 -8.62 -1.68 -24.37
C THR A 97 -9.04 -3.05 -23.85
N TYR A 98 -9.56 -3.93 -24.72
CA TYR A 98 -9.99 -5.28 -24.32
C TYR A 98 -8.80 -6.14 -23.85
N GLU A 99 -7.68 -6.10 -24.58
CA GLU A 99 -6.47 -6.84 -24.21
C GLU A 99 -5.86 -6.31 -22.90
N ALA A 100 -5.87 -4.99 -22.70
CA ALA A 100 -5.42 -4.38 -21.45
C ALA A 100 -6.21 -4.92 -20.25
N THR A 101 -7.54 -4.96 -20.34
CA THR A 101 -8.41 -5.50 -19.29
C THR A 101 -8.12 -6.98 -19.05
N ARG A 102 -8.07 -7.79 -20.11
CA ARG A 102 -7.79 -9.23 -20.01
C ARG A 102 -6.41 -9.51 -19.41
N TYR A 103 -5.41 -8.71 -19.77
CA TYR A 103 -4.07 -8.79 -19.20
C TYR A 103 -4.08 -8.49 -17.69
N SER A 104 -4.73 -7.38 -17.30
CA SER A 104 -4.89 -7.00 -15.89
C SER A 104 -5.59 -8.10 -15.09
N GLU A 105 -6.68 -8.67 -15.61
CA GLU A 105 -7.41 -9.78 -14.98
C GLU A 105 -6.53 -11.01 -14.79
N LYS A 106 -5.75 -11.41 -15.81
CA LYS A 106 -4.83 -12.56 -15.69
C LYS A 106 -3.75 -12.32 -14.64
N GLN A 107 -3.18 -11.11 -14.63
CA GLN A 107 -2.10 -10.74 -13.70
C GLN A 107 -2.61 -10.46 -12.28
N SER A 108 -3.91 -10.17 -12.13
CA SER A 108 -4.56 -9.99 -10.83
C SER A 108 -4.51 -11.23 -9.94
N LEU A 109 -4.11 -12.39 -10.48
CA LEU A 109 -3.90 -13.62 -9.72
C LEU A 109 -2.52 -13.67 -9.02
N ILE A 110 -1.50 -13.01 -9.58
CA ILE A 110 -0.13 -13.07 -9.07
C ILE A 110 0.06 -12.12 -7.87
N LEU A 111 -0.47 -10.89 -7.98
CA LEU A 111 -0.30 -9.88 -6.94
C LEU A 111 -0.85 -10.32 -5.57
N PRO A 112 -2.04 -10.95 -5.46
CA PRO A 112 -2.54 -11.46 -4.18
C PRO A 112 -1.61 -12.48 -3.52
N ASP A 113 -0.96 -13.35 -4.29
CA ASP A 113 -0.02 -14.35 -3.73
C ASP A 113 1.24 -13.69 -3.18
N LEU A 114 1.78 -12.71 -3.90
CA LEU A 114 2.90 -11.90 -3.43
C LEU A 114 2.53 -11.10 -2.17
N VAL A 115 1.34 -10.50 -2.13
CA VAL A 115 0.85 -9.79 -0.94
C VAL A 115 0.65 -10.76 0.23
N ARG A 116 0.12 -11.96 0.01
CA ARG A 116 0.02 -13.00 1.05
C ARG A 116 1.39 -13.42 1.58
N SER A 117 2.39 -13.52 0.70
CA SER A 117 3.77 -13.81 1.07
C SER A 117 4.38 -12.71 1.95
N ILE A 118 4.17 -11.44 1.60
CA ILE A 118 4.57 -10.28 2.43
C ILE A 118 3.84 -10.32 3.76
N ALA A 119 2.52 -10.53 3.73
CA ALA A 119 1.69 -10.57 4.92
C ALA A 119 2.22 -11.63 5.89
N LYS A 120 2.44 -12.87 5.45
CA LYS A 120 2.99 -13.95 6.28
C LYS A 120 4.31 -13.54 6.96
N LYS A 121 5.25 -12.97 6.21
CA LYS A 121 6.55 -12.53 6.76
C LYS A 121 6.40 -11.38 7.75
N TYR A 122 5.57 -10.39 7.44
CA TYR A 122 5.28 -9.26 8.32
C TYR A 122 4.52 -9.67 9.58
N GLY A 123 3.58 -10.61 9.47
CA GLY A 123 2.89 -11.20 10.60
C GLY A 123 3.83 -11.97 11.53
N ASN A 124 4.77 -12.74 10.96
CA ASN A 124 5.81 -13.40 11.74
C ASN A 124 6.69 -12.40 12.50
N LEU A 125 7.05 -11.28 11.86
CA LEU A 125 7.76 -10.19 12.53
C LEU A 125 6.96 -9.66 13.72
N ILE A 126 5.67 -9.37 13.52
CA ILE A 126 4.79 -8.88 14.59
C ILE A 126 4.71 -9.86 15.75
N LEU A 127 4.59 -11.16 15.47
CA LEU A 127 4.52 -12.20 16.50
C LEU A 127 5.84 -12.32 17.28
N LYS A 128 6.98 -12.20 16.61
CA LYS A 128 8.31 -12.26 17.24
C LYS A 128 8.62 -11.01 18.08
N GLN A 129 8.05 -9.87 17.74
CA GLN A 129 8.26 -8.60 18.44
C GLN A 129 7.32 -8.40 19.64
N LYS A 130 6.39 -9.33 19.90
CA LYS A 130 5.55 -9.32 21.10
C LYS A 130 6.42 -9.47 22.35
N GLY A 131 6.66 -8.34 23.02
CA GLY A 131 7.59 -8.27 24.14
C GLY A 131 8.22 -6.89 24.33
N LEU A 132 7.97 -5.94 23.43
CA LEU A 132 8.35 -4.55 23.65
C LEU A 132 7.60 -3.97 24.85
N ILE A 133 8.34 -3.22 25.67
CA ILE A 133 7.93 -2.76 27.00
C ILE A 133 6.82 -1.72 26.92
N SER A 134 6.78 -0.92 25.84
CA SER A 134 5.78 0.12 25.63
C SER A 134 5.16 0.08 24.24
N SER A 135 3.89 0.50 24.15
CA SER A 135 3.20 0.66 22.86
C SER A 135 3.86 1.68 21.95
N LEU A 136 4.61 2.65 22.51
CA LEU A 136 5.32 3.66 21.72
C LEU A 136 6.55 3.07 21.04
N ASP A 137 7.29 2.21 21.73
CA ASP A 137 8.45 1.52 21.17
C ASP A 137 8.05 0.56 20.05
N GLU A 138 6.91 -0.12 20.21
CA GLU A 138 6.31 -0.94 19.13
C GLU A 138 6.01 -0.10 17.89
N ILE A 139 5.35 1.04 18.06
CA ILE A 139 5.02 1.94 16.94
C ILE A 139 6.29 2.42 16.25
N ASN A 140 7.25 2.94 17.02
CA ASN A 140 8.52 3.44 16.46
C ASN A 140 9.25 2.33 15.70
N PHE A 141 9.30 1.12 16.26
CA PHE A 141 9.90 -0.04 15.60
C PHE A 141 9.25 -0.33 14.24
N PHE A 142 7.92 -0.50 14.19
CA PHE A 142 7.25 -0.83 12.93
C PHE A 142 7.33 0.30 11.91
N GLU A 143 7.23 1.56 12.35
CA GLU A 143 7.38 2.71 11.45
C GLU A 143 8.80 2.81 10.88
N THR A 144 9.85 2.53 11.68
CA THR A 144 11.23 2.44 11.18
C THR A 144 11.40 1.29 10.19
N VAL A 145 10.83 0.10 10.47
CA VAL A 145 10.86 -1.04 9.53
C VAL A 145 10.20 -0.67 8.19
N ILE A 146 9.01 -0.07 8.22
CA ILE A 146 8.28 0.32 7.01
C ILE A 146 9.07 1.38 6.23
N PHE A 147 9.57 2.40 6.91
CA PHE A 147 10.37 3.46 6.29
C PHE A 147 11.61 2.90 5.61
N PHE A 148 12.34 2.01 6.29
CA PHE A 148 13.52 1.36 5.76
C PHE A 148 13.19 0.52 4.51
N ILE A 149 12.18 -0.35 4.58
CA ILE A 149 11.72 -1.15 3.44
C ILE A 149 11.36 -0.26 2.24
N VAL A 150 10.64 0.83 2.47
CA VAL A 150 10.23 1.76 1.40
C VAL A 150 11.46 2.41 0.76
N ARG A 151 12.45 2.87 1.53
CA ARG A 151 13.69 3.43 0.99
C ARG A 151 14.46 2.40 0.16
N VAL A 152 14.66 1.19 0.68
CA VAL A 152 15.40 0.11 -0.01
C VAL A 152 14.71 -0.30 -1.30
N VAL A 153 13.38 -0.41 -1.29
CA VAL A 153 12.64 -0.82 -2.49
C VAL A 153 12.63 0.31 -3.52
N LYS A 154 12.46 1.58 -3.11
CA LYS A 154 12.38 2.73 -4.03
C LYS A 154 13.67 2.95 -4.84
N SER A 155 14.84 2.63 -4.29
CA SER A 155 16.11 2.79 -5.02
C SER A 155 16.24 1.87 -6.25
N ALA A 156 15.40 0.84 -6.37
CA ALA A 156 15.36 -0.04 -7.54
C ALA A 156 14.59 0.55 -8.75
N PHE A 157 13.88 1.66 -8.57
CA PHE A 157 12.89 2.15 -9.54
C PHE A 157 13.14 3.61 -9.92
N THR A 158 12.59 4.03 -11.05
CA THR A 158 12.67 5.44 -11.46
C THR A 158 11.88 6.33 -10.49
N PRO A 159 12.18 7.64 -10.40
CA PRO A 159 11.45 8.55 -9.52
C PRO A 159 9.93 8.54 -9.72
N GLU A 160 9.46 8.44 -10.97
CA GLU A 160 8.04 8.39 -11.31
C GLU A 160 7.38 7.10 -10.78
N GLN A 161 8.07 5.96 -10.95
CA GLN A 161 7.65 4.68 -10.40
C GLN A 161 7.69 4.68 -8.86
N GLY A 162 8.69 5.37 -8.28
CA GLY A 162 8.86 5.54 -6.85
C GLY A 162 7.65 6.20 -6.18
N ILE A 163 6.98 7.15 -6.83
CA ILE A 163 5.75 7.79 -6.32
C ILE A 163 4.59 6.78 -6.25
N ILE A 164 4.43 5.97 -7.30
CA ILE A 164 3.39 4.92 -7.35
C ILE A 164 3.64 3.90 -6.23
N LEU A 165 4.90 3.49 -6.07
CA LEU A 165 5.30 2.53 -5.04
C LEU A 165 5.13 3.08 -3.63
N ASP A 166 5.45 4.34 -3.38
CA ASP A 166 5.29 4.93 -2.04
C ASP A 166 3.82 4.86 -1.59
N ASN A 167 2.90 5.23 -2.49
CA ASN A 167 1.47 5.15 -2.21
C ASN A 167 1.01 3.72 -1.95
N GLU A 168 1.50 2.76 -2.75
CA GLU A 168 1.09 1.38 -2.62
C GLU A 168 1.70 0.68 -1.39
N LEU A 169 2.98 0.90 -1.10
CA LEU A 169 3.63 0.34 0.08
C LEU A 169 3.03 0.94 1.36
N ASN A 170 2.75 2.25 1.38
CA ASN A 170 1.99 2.84 2.48
C ASN A 170 0.62 2.20 2.62
N ARG A 171 -0.10 1.92 1.53
CA ARG A 171 -1.39 1.23 1.55
C ARG A 171 -1.27 -0.21 2.08
N LEU A 172 -0.19 -0.92 1.77
CA LEU A 172 0.04 -2.29 2.25
C LEU A 172 0.34 -2.32 3.73
N PHE A 173 1.28 -1.49 4.20
CA PHE A 173 1.74 -1.55 5.58
C PHE A 173 0.85 -0.77 6.55
N ARG A 174 0.34 0.40 6.14
CA ARG A 174 -0.51 1.26 6.97
C ARG A 174 -1.96 1.09 6.50
N SER A 175 -2.90 0.88 7.43
CA SER A 175 -4.30 0.76 7.00
C SER A 175 -4.84 2.07 6.49
N THR A 176 -5.87 1.93 5.65
CA THR A 176 -6.80 3.01 5.35
C THR A 176 -7.32 3.71 6.61
N ALA A 177 -7.25 3.11 7.81
CA ALA A 177 -7.52 3.78 9.08
C ALA A 177 -6.58 4.96 9.37
N PHE A 178 -5.31 4.88 8.97
CA PHE A 178 -4.36 6.01 9.02
C PHE A 178 -4.81 7.12 8.05
N ASN A 179 -5.27 6.75 6.86
CA ASN A 179 -5.90 7.66 5.91
C ASN A 179 -7.25 8.20 6.42
N ILE A 180 -8.04 7.45 7.19
CA ILE A 180 -9.32 7.89 7.75
C ILE A 180 -9.09 8.87 8.91
N ALA A 181 -8.11 8.62 9.78
CA ALA A 181 -7.75 9.56 10.84
C ALA A 181 -7.16 10.86 10.27
N GLN A 182 -6.38 10.77 9.20
CA GLN A 182 -5.84 11.95 8.48
C GLN A 182 -6.93 12.68 7.68
N ARG A 183 -7.87 11.96 7.06
CA ARG A 183 -9.08 12.52 6.41
C ARG A 183 -10.01 13.18 7.42
N LYS A 184 -10.24 12.57 8.60
CA LYS A 184 -11.01 13.18 9.69
C LYS A 184 -10.34 14.43 10.24
N ASN A 185 -9.01 14.44 10.36
CA ASN A 185 -8.29 15.64 10.78
C ASN A 185 -8.40 16.76 9.74
N THR A 186 -8.15 16.47 8.45
CA THR A 186 -8.31 17.47 7.38
C THR A 186 -9.75 17.94 7.22
N GLU A 187 -10.74 17.07 7.41
CA GLU A 187 -12.15 17.42 7.43
C GLU A 187 -12.51 18.26 8.66
N SER A 188 -11.95 17.96 9.84
CA SER A 188 -12.13 18.78 11.04
C SER A 188 -11.50 20.17 10.91
N GLU A 189 -10.33 20.28 10.27
CA GLU A 189 -9.69 21.56 9.95
C GLU A 189 -10.51 22.33 8.91
N ARG A 190 -11.08 21.63 7.93
CA ARG A 190 -12.00 22.20 6.95
C ARG A 190 -13.27 22.72 7.61
N VAL A 191 -13.85 21.98 8.56
CA VAL A 191 -15.03 22.40 9.33
C VAL A 191 -14.69 23.56 10.28
N LYS A 192 -13.46 23.64 10.80
CA LYS A 192 -12.99 24.81 11.57
C LYS A 192 -12.84 26.05 10.69
N LYS A 193 -12.23 25.91 9.49
CA LYS A 193 -12.07 27.00 8.52
C LYS A 193 -13.40 27.44 7.88
N PHE A 194 -14.35 26.51 7.77
CA PHE A 194 -15.69 26.76 7.23
C PHE A 194 -16.76 26.26 8.21
N PRO A 195 -17.06 27.04 9.28
CA PRO A 195 -18.02 26.66 10.31
C PRO A 195 -19.42 26.33 9.77
N GLN A 196 -19.79 26.94 8.64
CA GLN A 196 -21.04 26.67 7.92
C GLN A 196 -21.17 25.24 7.34
N LEU A 197 -20.09 24.43 7.34
CA LEU A 197 -20.14 23.02 6.96
C LEU A 197 -20.54 22.08 8.10
N LYS A 198 -20.71 22.59 9.34
CA LYS A 198 -21.23 21.80 10.46
C LYS A 198 -22.66 21.39 10.15
N THR A 199 -22.90 20.11 9.90
CA THR A 199 -24.25 19.58 9.74
C THR A 199 -24.93 19.58 11.10
N SER A 200 -25.87 20.51 11.33
CA SER A 200 -26.77 20.41 12.49
C SER A 200 -27.61 19.14 12.37
N PRO A 201 -27.85 18.41 13.48
CA PRO A 201 -28.62 17.17 13.46
C PRO A 201 -30.12 17.37 13.22
N LYS A 202 -30.63 18.61 13.29
CA LYS A 202 -31.97 18.98 12.85
C LYS A 202 -31.84 19.77 11.55
N ARG A 203 -32.44 19.27 10.47
CA ARG A 203 -32.39 19.90 9.15
C ARG A 203 -33.78 20.32 8.74
N ASP A 204 -34.07 21.61 8.85
CA ASP A 204 -35.16 22.21 8.09
C ASP A 204 -34.84 22.14 6.59
N PRO A 205 -35.84 21.97 5.71
CA PRO A 205 -35.64 21.89 4.26
C PRO A 205 -34.87 23.09 3.71
N GLU A 206 -35.13 24.28 4.24
CA GLU A 206 -34.43 25.52 3.86
C GLU A 206 -32.96 25.52 4.27
N SER A 207 -32.62 24.93 5.42
CA SER A 207 -31.23 24.71 5.85
C SER A 207 -30.48 23.77 4.90
N VAL A 208 -31.16 22.75 4.38
CA VAL A 208 -30.60 21.85 3.36
C VAL A 208 -30.34 22.60 2.06
N ILE A 209 -31.31 23.39 1.60
CA ILE A 209 -31.19 24.17 0.35
C ILE A 209 -30.07 25.21 0.47
N ASN A 210 -30.02 25.96 1.57
CA ASN A 210 -28.95 26.93 1.82
C ASN A 210 -27.57 26.29 1.93
N SER A 211 -27.46 25.09 2.53
CA SER A 211 -26.18 24.36 2.56
C SER A 211 -25.75 23.83 1.19
N ILE A 212 -26.69 23.47 0.31
CA ILE A 212 -26.40 23.09 -1.09
C ILE A 212 -25.95 24.33 -1.90
N ILE A 213 -26.66 25.45 -1.75
CA ILE A 213 -26.33 26.72 -2.42
C ILE A 213 -24.94 27.19 -1.98
N MET A 214 -24.66 27.22 -0.68
CA MET A 214 -23.34 27.62 -0.15
C MET A 214 -22.21 26.68 -0.57
N ARG A 215 -22.49 25.39 -0.76
CA ARG A 215 -21.52 24.41 -1.28
C ARG A 215 -21.20 24.64 -2.76
N ASN A 216 -22.11 25.24 -3.51
CA ASN A 216 -21.91 25.64 -4.91
C ASN A 216 -21.28 27.05 -5.04
N TYR A 217 -21.54 27.96 -4.08
CA TYR A 217 -20.96 29.31 -4.02
C TYR A 217 -19.52 29.34 -3.50
N ALA A 218 -19.15 28.43 -2.62
CA ALA A 218 -17.75 28.16 -2.31
C ALA A 218 -17.11 27.67 -3.62
N LYS A 219 -16.56 28.61 -4.40
CA LYS A 219 -15.88 28.34 -5.66
C LYS A 219 -15.08 27.06 -5.48
N ARG A 220 -15.21 26.10 -6.39
CA ARG A 220 -14.20 25.06 -6.61
C ARG A 220 -12.91 25.72 -7.11
N SER A 221 -12.48 26.83 -6.51
CA SER A 221 -11.19 27.46 -6.72
C SER A 221 -10.19 26.41 -6.30
N ASP A 222 -9.67 25.72 -7.31
CA ASP A 222 -8.49 24.89 -7.26
C ASP A 222 -8.35 24.13 -5.95
N ILE A 223 -9.33 23.26 -5.67
CA ILE A 223 -8.95 21.98 -5.11
C ILE A 223 -8.23 21.28 -6.27
N LYS A 224 -6.99 21.73 -6.56
CA LYS A 224 -5.90 20.80 -6.62
C LYS A 224 -6.16 19.95 -5.37
N VAL A 225 -6.75 18.77 -5.57
CA VAL A 225 -6.33 17.62 -4.80
C VAL A 225 -4.86 17.66 -5.10
N SER A 226 -4.13 18.40 -4.27
CA SER A 226 -2.71 18.36 -4.32
C SER A 226 -2.52 16.87 -4.23
N SER A 227 -1.95 16.30 -5.28
CA SER A 227 -1.18 15.09 -5.18
C SER A 227 -0.24 15.37 -4.03
N PHE A 228 -0.75 15.25 -2.80
CA PHE A 228 -0.07 15.59 -1.57
C PHE A 228 0.88 14.44 -1.51
N GLU A 229 2.02 14.65 -2.16
CA GLU A 229 3.33 14.28 -1.69
C GLU A 229 3.16 13.39 -0.47
N SER A 230 3.04 12.09 -0.75
CA SER A 230 3.36 11.04 0.18
C SER A 230 4.86 11.13 0.43
N VAL A 231 5.31 12.30 0.90
CA VAL A 231 6.63 12.47 1.48
C VAL A 231 6.59 11.54 2.65
N SER A 232 7.27 10.42 2.46
CA SER A 232 7.52 9.39 3.44
C SER A 232 8.02 10.13 4.68
N ARG A 233 7.12 10.42 5.63
CA ARG A 233 7.51 11.20 6.79
C ARG A 233 8.55 10.36 7.53
N PRO A 234 9.71 10.93 7.90
CA PRO A 234 10.64 10.27 8.79
C PRO A 234 9.86 9.76 10.00
N ALA A 235 10.05 8.50 10.37
CA ALA A 235 9.25 7.74 11.34
C ALA A 235 9.24 8.30 12.78
N PHE A 236 9.70 9.53 13.01
CA PHE A 236 10.16 10.04 14.29
C PHE A 236 9.27 11.15 14.88
N THR A 237 8.18 11.53 14.20
CA THR A 237 7.21 12.48 14.79
C THR A 237 6.22 11.72 15.68
N LYS A 238 6.26 11.99 17.00
CA LYS A 238 5.38 11.39 18.02
C LYS A 238 3.94 11.23 17.52
N ILE A 239 3.51 9.98 17.31
CA ILE A 239 2.12 9.65 17.00
C ILE A 239 1.34 9.59 18.32
N SER A 240 0.21 10.30 18.38
CA SER A 240 -0.70 10.23 19.54
C SER A 240 -1.16 8.79 19.81
N PRO A 241 -1.13 8.31 21.08
CA PRO A 241 -1.50 6.92 21.45
C PRO A 241 -2.88 6.48 20.96
N TYR A 242 -3.84 7.41 20.92
CA TYR A 242 -5.21 7.14 20.46
C TYR A 242 -5.30 6.84 18.95
N LYS A 243 -4.32 7.27 18.14
CA LYS A 243 -4.28 6.97 16.69
C LYS A 243 -3.79 5.56 16.39
N ALA A 244 -2.96 4.97 17.26
CA ALA A 244 -2.31 3.69 17.03
C ALA A 244 -3.23 2.47 17.28
N ILE A 245 -4.18 2.60 18.22
CA ILE A 245 -5.06 1.49 18.63
C ILE A 245 -6.05 1.09 17.51
N THR A 246 -6.30 1.97 16.54
CA THR A 246 -7.24 1.70 15.41
C THR A 246 -6.55 1.39 14.07
N SER A 247 -5.22 1.47 14.00
CA SER A 247 -4.45 1.25 12.77
C SER A 247 -3.92 -0.19 12.66
N ARG A 248 -4.82 -1.18 12.51
CA ARG A 248 -4.39 -2.53 12.11
C ARG A 248 -3.89 -2.51 10.68
N SER A 249 -2.67 -2.96 10.39
CA SER A 249 -2.16 -3.06 9.02
C SER A 249 -3.08 -3.93 8.12
N PRO A 250 -3.34 -3.57 6.85
CA PRO A 250 -4.09 -4.40 5.92
C PRO A 250 -3.46 -5.78 5.71
N LEU A 251 -2.13 -5.87 5.77
CA LEU A 251 -1.41 -7.16 5.77
C LEU A 251 -1.82 -8.03 6.96
N ILE A 252 -2.06 -7.44 8.12
CA ILE A 252 -2.52 -8.19 9.30
C ILE A 252 -3.97 -8.63 9.13
N SER A 253 -4.83 -7.80 8.53
CA SER A 253 -6.20 -8.21 8.18
C SER A 253 -6.25 -9.40 7.21
N LEU A 254 -5.23 -9.60 6.36
CA LEU A 254 -5.16 -10.77 5.49
C LEU A 254 -4.86 -12.08 6.24
N ILE A 255 -4.08 -12.01 7.31
CA ILE A 255 -3.67 -13.20 8.09
C ILE A 255 -4.68 -13.48 9.20
N LEU A 256 -5.13 -12.42 9.87
CA LEU A 256 -6.02 -12.44 11.03
C LEU A 256 -7.23 -11.55 10.72
N PRO A 257 -8.13 -11.99 9.82
CA PRO A 257 -9.31 -11.21 9.46
C PRO A 257 -10.18 -10.99 10.70
N SER A 258 -10.60 -9.74 10.91
CA SER A 258 -11.53 -9.43 11.99
C SER A 258 -12.89 -10.10 11.72
N PRO A 259 -13.75 -10.28 12.74
CA PRO A 259 -15.11 -10.78 12.51
C PRO A 259 -15.87 -9.97 11.45
N LYS A 260 -15.66 -8.64 11.40
CA LYS A 260 -16.24 -7.76 10.37
C LYS A 260 -15.68 -8.06 8.98
N ASP A 261 -14.37 -8.33 8.86
CA ASP A 261 -13.75 -8.69 7.58
C ASP A 261 -14.27 -10.03 7.07
N LYS A 262 -14.43 -11.02 7.96
CA LYS A 262 -15.03 -12.33 7.64
C LYS A 262 -16.47 -12.19 7.13
N ILE A 263 -17.27 -11.34 7.78
CA ILE A 263 -18.65 -11.07 7.36
C ILE A 263 -18.65 -10.42 5.96
N ARG A 264 -17.78 -9.43 5.71
CA ARG A 264 -17.68 -8.78 4.41
C ARG A 264 -17.25 -9.75 3.31
N GLU A 265 -16.25 -10.58 3.57
CA GLU A 265 -15.79 -11.60 2.62
C GLU A 265 -16.89 -12.61 2.30
N PHE A 266 -17.67 -13.01 3.31
CA PHE A 266 -18.84 -13.86 3.14
C PHE A 266 -19.94 -13.18 2.30
N GLU A 267 -20.22 -11.89 2.53
CA GLU A 267 -21.17 -11.13 1.70
C GLU A 267 -20.71 -11.00 0.24
N GLU A 268 -19.43 -10.72 0.00
CA GLU A 268 -18.86 -10.64 -1.34
C GLU A 268 -18.89 -12.00 -2.05
N TYR A 269 -18.63 -13.09 -1.33
CA TYR A 269 -18.79 -14.44 -1.84
C TYR A 269 -20.25 -14.70 -2.23
N ARG A 270 -21.20 -14.39 -1.34
CA ARG A 270 -22.64 -14.54 -1.60
C ARG A 270 -23.08 -13.75 -2.84
N ARG A 271 -22.62 -12.50 -2.99
CA ARG A 271 -22.89 -11.68 -4.19
C ARG A 271 -22.34 -12.32 -5.46
N ARG A 272 -21.12 -12.86 -5.41
CA ARG A 272 -20.51 -13.56 -6.57
C ARG A 272 -21.28 -14.82 -6.96
N VAL A 273 -21.77 -15.60 -6.00
CA VAL A 273 -22.59 -16.78 -6.27
C VAL A 273 -23.92 -16.39 -6.92
N ILE A 274 -24.61 -15.40 -6.37
CA ILE A 274 -25.88 -14.88 -6.93
C ILE A 274 -25.67 -14.34 -8.36
N ALA A 275 -24.60 -13.58 -8.59
CA ALA A 275 -24.29 -13.04 -9.91
C ALA A 275 -23.98 -14.14 -10.94
N LYS A 276 -23.38 -15.27 -10.52
CA LYS A 276 -23.16 -16.43 -11.39
C LYS A 276 -24.46 -17.18 -11.67
N SER A 277 -25.29 -17.42 -10.67
CA SER A 277 -26.59 -18.10 -10.85
C SER A 277 -27.56 -17.29 -11.70
N ALA A 278 -27.52 -15.96 -11.64
CA ALA A 278 -28.35 -15.10 -12.47
C ALA A 278 -27.96 -15.10 -13.97
N LYS A 279 -26.72 -15.49 -14.31
CA LYS A 279 -26.24 -15.58 -15.71
C LYS A 279 -26.48 -16.95 -16.37
N LEU A 280 -26.84 -17.97 -15.60
CA LEU A 280 -27.09 -19.33 -16.10
C LEU A 280 -28.41 -19.55 -16.88
N PRO A 281 -29.51 -18.79 -16.69
CA PRO A 281 -30.75 -19.05 -17.42
C PRO A 281 -30.67 -18.79 -18.93
N GLU A 282 -29.87 -17.82 -19.37
CA GLU A 282 -29.82 -17.37 -20.78
C GLU A 282 -29.08 -18.33 -21.73
N LEU A 283 -28.35 -19.31 -21.20
CA LEU A 283 -27.66 -20.32 -22.02
C LEU A 283 -28.53 -21.57 -22.26
N SER A 284 -29.62 -21.75 -21.52
CA SER A 284 -30.55 -22.89 -21.70
C SER A 284 -31.68 -22.62 -22.70
N SER A 285 -31.85 -21.37 -23.14
CA SER A 285 -32.89 -20.95 -24.11
C SER A 285 -32.34 -20.72 -25.52
N ARG A 286 -31.08 -21.10 -25.79
CA ARG A 286 -30.42 -21.00 -27.11
C ARG A 286 -30.15 -22.37 -27.77
N SER A 287 -30.71 -23.46 -27.23
CA SER A 287 -30.74 -24.77 -27.88
C SER A 287 -32.04 -24.96 -28.65
#